data_AF-A0A0M4MYR2-F1
#
_entry.id   AF-A0A0M4MYR2-F1
#
_cell.length_a   1.000
_cell.length_b   1.000
_cell.length_c   1.000
_cell.angle_alpha   90.00
_cell.angle_beta   90.00
_cell.angle_gamma   90.00
#
_symmetry.space_group_name_H-M   'P 1'
#
loop_
_entity.id
_entity.type
_entity.pdbx_description
1 polymer ?
#
loop_
_entity_poly.entity_id
_entity_poly.type
_entity_poly.pdbx_seq_one_letter_code
_entity_poly.pdbx_strand_id
1 'polypeptide(L)'
;MALNTQTDTMATAANHVVDIAQQVQQEMNGLQMRLGSLDAAWQGSAKMAFDQLMVRWQDAGRYLNESLNSIAETIRANSAAYQASQDDHLAQLNTLNI
;
A
#
# COMPACT_ATOMS: atom_id res chain seq x y z
N MET A 1 12.82 20.88 -15.32
CA MET A 1 13.57 19.86 -14.56
C MET A 1 12.89 19.53 -13.23
N ALA A 2 12.58 20.49 -12.35
CA ALA A 2 11.97 20.21 -11.04
C ALA A 2 10.59 19.49 -11.06
N LEU A 3 9.73 19.73 -12.06
CA LEU A 3 8.44 19.03 -12.18
C LEU A 3 8.62 17.53 -12.40
N ASN A 4 9.33 17.16 -13.46
CA ASN A 4 9.58 15.76 -13.78
C ASN A 4 10.17 15.05 -12.56
N THR A 5 11.11 15.71 -11.87
CA THR A 5 11.65 15.22 -10.60
C THR A 5 10.57 15.00 -9.52
N GLN A 6 9.58 15.88 -9.38
CA GLN A 6 8.50 15.74 -8.40
C GLN A 6 7.51 14.63 -8.76
N THR A 7 7.10 14.54 -10.02
CA THR A 7 6.25 13.45 -10.54
C THR A 7 6.95 12.09 -10.43
N ASP A 8 8.25 12.04 -10.75
CA ASP A 8 9.11 10.85 -10.60
C ASP A 8 9.26 10.45 -9.12
N THR A 9 9.36 11.43 -8.22
CA THR A 9 9.41 11.18 -6.77
C THR A 9 8.09 10.57 -6.28
N MET A 10 6.95 11.08 -6.75
CA MET A 10 5.64 10.51 -6.42
C MET A 10 5.48 9.08 -6.97
N ALA A 11 5.90 8.82 -8.21
CA ALA A 11 5.87 7.48 -8.79
C ALA A 11 6.74 6.49 -7.99
N THR A 12 7.94 6.92 -7.61
CA THR A 12 8.86 6.13 -6.76
C THR A 12 8.23 5.83 -5.40
N ALA A 13 7.61 6.82 -4.76
CA ALA A 13 6.93 6.63 -3.48
C ALA A 13 5.76 5.64 -3.58
N ALA A 14 4.95 5.71 -4.64
CA ALA A 14 3.85 4.77 -4.85
C ALA A 14 4.36 3.33 -5.03
N ASN A 15 5.45 3.13 -5.78
CA ASN A 15 6.05 1.81 -5.96
C ASN A 15 6.60 1.28 -4.63
N HIS A 16 7.28 2.13 -3.84
CA HIS A 16 7.78 1.75 -2.53
C HIS A 16 6.66 1.32 -1.56
N VAL A 17 5.49 1.97 -1.61
CA VAL A 17 4.32 1.56 -0.82
C VAL A 17 3.82 0.17 -1.23
N VAL A 18 3.80 -0.13 -2.53
CA VAL A 18 3.46 -1.47 -3.05
C VAL A 18 4.47 -2.52 -2.57
N ASP A 19 5.77 -2.20 -2.61
CA ASP A 19 6.82 -3.10 -2.16
C ASP A 19 6.68 -3.40 -0.66
N ILE A 20 6.39 -2.38 0.17
CA ILE A 20 6.10 -2.57 1.60
C ILE A 20 4.88 -3.47 1.80
N ALA A 21 3.80 -3.27 1.03
CA ALA A 21 2.60 -4.12 1.14
C ALA A 21 2.93 -5.59 0.87
N GLN A 22 3.74 -5.87 -0.16
CA GLN A 22 4.19 -7.22 -0.48
C GLN A 22 5.05 -7.82 0.64
N GLN A 23 5.98 -7.04 1.20
CA GLN A 23 6.83 -7.49 2.32
C GLN A 23 5.99 -7.83 3.55
N VAL A 24 5.05 -6.97 3.93
CA VAL A 24 4.12 -7.22 5.03
C VAL A 24 3.35 -8.52 4.79
N GLN A 25 2.81 -8.73 3.58
CA GLN A 25 2.09 -9.95 3.26
C GLN A 25 2.96 -11.21 3.41
N GLN A 26 4.23 -11.15 3.01
CA GLN A 26 5.17 -12.25 3.19
C GLN A 26 5.45 -12.54 4.68
N GLU A 27 5.69 -11.50 5.48
CA GLU A 27 5.88 -11.65 6.92
C GLU A 27 4.63 -12.24 7.59
N MET A 28 3.46 -11.80 7.17
CA MET A 28 2.18 -12.32 7.66
C MET A 28 1.99 -13.80 7.37
N ASN A 29 2.29 -14.23 6.15
CA ASN A 29 2.28 -15.64 5.77
C ASN A 29 3.31 -16.43 6.58
N GLY A 30 4.51 -15.88 6.80
CA GLY A 30 5.56 -16.50 7.60
C GLY A 30 5.15 -16.68 9.07
N LEU A 31 4.49 -15.69 9.67
CA LEU A 31 3.96 -15.82 11.02
C LEU A 31 2.83 -16.85 11.07
N GLN A 32 1.90 -16.83 10.12
CA GLN A 32 0.80 -17.80 10.05
C GLN A 32 1.30 -19.24 9.93
N MET A 33 2.32 -19.51 9.12
CA MET A 33 2.93 -20.85 9.03
C MET A 33 3.54 -21.30 10.35
N ARG A 34 4.29 -20.42 11.04
CA ARG A 34 4.88 -20.72 12.36
C ARG A 34 3.80 -20.99 13.40
N LEU A 35 2.75 -20.18 13.41
CA LEU A 35 1.60 -20.34 14.30
C LEU A 35 0.85 -21.65 14.01
N GLY A 36 0.59 -21.97 12.75
CA GLY A 36 -0.06 -23.22 12.34
C GLY A 36 0.74 -24.48 12.70
N SER A 37 2.08 -24.40 12.67
CA SER A 37 2.94 -25.51 13.13
C SER A 37 2.77 -25.84 14.62
N LEU A 38 2.30 -24.88 15.41
CA LEU A 38 2.05 -25.05 16.84
C LEU A 38 0.63 -25.51 17.15
N ASP A 39 -0.32 -25.47 16.19
CA ASP A 39 -1.73 -25.81 16.40
C ASP A 39 -1.91 -27.24 16.95
N ALA A 40 -1.07 -28.19 16.52
CA ALA A 40 -1.08 -29.57 17.03
C ALA A 40 -0.75 -29.67 18.54
N ALA A 41 -0.04 -28.69 19.10
CA ALA A 41 0.32 -28.64 20.52
C ALA A 41 -0.73 -27.91 21.38
N TRP A 42 -1.68 -27.18 20.77
CA TRP A 42 -2.63 -26.33 21.47
C TRP A 42 -3.97 -27.05 21.55
N GLN A 43 -4.36 -27.49 22.75
CA GLN A 43 -5.63 -28.19 22.98
C GLN A 43 -6.51 -27.41 23.97
N GLY A 44 -7.83 -27.59 23.86
CA GLY A 44 -8.80 -26.97 24.77
C GLY A 44 -8.87 -25.45 24.64
N SER A 45 -8.84 -24.75 25.77
CA SER A 45 -8.98 -23.28 25.83
C SER A 45 -7.88 -22.52 25.08
N ALA A 46 -6.66 -23.09 25.00
CA ALA A 46 -5.57 -22.52 24.22
C ALA A 46 -5.90 -22.48 22.72
N LYS A 47 -6.53 -23.53 22.19
CA LYS A 47 -6.95 -23.59 20.79
C LYS A 47 -7.99 -22.51 20.46
N MET A 48 -8.98 -22.31 21.33
CA MET A 48 -9.98 -21.25 21.11
C MET A 48 -9.34 -19.85 21.06
N ALA A 49 -8.40 -19.58 21.97
CA ALA A 49 -7.67 -18.30 21.99
C ALA A 49 -6.81 -18.13 20.72
N PHE A 50 -6.21 -19.22 20.24
CA PHE A 50 -5.44 -19.23 19.00
C PHE A 50 -6.30 -18.97 17.78
N ASP A 51 -7.43 -19.69 17.64
CA ASP A 51 -8.35 -19.52 16.52
C ASP A 51 -8.85 -18.06 16.46
N GLN A 52 -9.16 -17.46 17.61
CA GLN A 52 -9.57 -16.07 17.69
C GLN A 52 -8.44 -15.07 17.38
N LEU A 53 -7.21 -15.37 17.77
CA LEU A 53 -6.03 -14.61 17.36
C LEU A 53 -5.84 -14.66 15.83
N MET A 54 -6.00 -15.84 15.23
CA MET A 54 -5.84 -16.04 13.80
C MET A 54 -6.87 -15.28 12.97
N VAL A 55 -8.12 -15.15 13.45
CA VAL A 55 -9.14 -14.30 12.82
C VAL A 55 -8.71 -12.84 12.85
N ARG A 56 -8.37 -12.31 14.03
CA ARG A 56 -7.93 -10.91 14.19
C ARG A 56 -6.68 -10.60 13.37
N TRP A 57 -5.78 -11.56 13.25
CA TRP A 57 -4.57 -11.44 12.43
C TRP A 57 -4.90 -11.29 10.95
N GLN A 58 -5.77 -12.14 10.42
CA GLN A 58 -6.21 -12.05 9.02
C GLN A 58 -6.95 -10.74 8.74
N ASP A 59 -7.77 -10.27 9.68
CA ASP A 59 -8.46 -8.97 9.58
C ASP A 59 -7.48 -7.81 9.51
N ALA A 60 -6.50 -7.78 10.44
CA ALA A 60 -5.47 -6.74 10.46
C ALA A 60 -4.65 -6.74 9.16
N GLY A 61 -4.37 -7.91 8.59
CA GLY A 61 -3.65 -8.03 7.33
C GLY A 61 -4.40 -7.49 6.13
N ARG A 62 -5.70 -7.79 6.05
CA ARG A 62 -6.56 -7.23 5.00
C ARG A 62 -6.62 -5.72 5.09
N TYR A 63 -6.90 -5.19 6.28
CA TYR A 63 -6.96 -3.76 6.53
C TYR A 63 -5.67 -3.03 6.14
N LEU A 64 -4.51 -3.60 6.51
CA LEU A 64 -3.22 -3.02 6.19
C LEU A 64 -2.94 -3.02 4.67
N ASN A 65 -3.21 -4.12 3.97
CA ASN A 65 -3.07 -4.17 2.51
C ASN A 65 -3.99 -3.16 1.80
N GLU A 66 -5.25 -3.09 2.20
CA GLU A 66 -6.22 -2.11 1.65
C GLU A 66 -5.74 -0.68 1.86
N SER A 67 -5.24 -0.36 3.06
CA SER A 67 -4.71 0.95 3.40
C SER A 67 -3.50 1.31 2.54
N LEU A 68 -2.55 0.39 2.36
CA LEU A 68 -1.35 0.62 1.54
C LEU A 68 -1.69 0.79 0.06
N ASN A 69 -2.60 -0.02 -0.48
CA ASN A 69 -3.08 0.13 -1.85
C ASN A 69 -3.78 1.48 -2.06
N SER A 70 -4.63 1.90 -1.12
CA SER A 70 -5.29 3.20 -1.16
C SER A 70 -4.29 4.36 -1.13
N ILE A 71 -3.21 4.26 -0.33
CA ILE A 71 -2.12 5.25 -0.33
C ILE A 71 -1.44 5.30 -1.69
N ALA A 72 -1.09 4.15 -2.27
CA ALA A 72 -0.44 4.09 -3.59
C ALA A 72 -1.32 4.68 -4.70
N GLU A 73 -2.63 4.38 -4.70
CA GLU A 73 -3.61 4.97 -5.60
C GLU A 73 -3.72 6.49 -5.42
N THR A 74 -3.77 6.96 -4.18
CA THR A 74 -3.83 8.39 -3.86
C THR A 74 -2.60 9.13 -4.39
N ILE A 75 -1.40 8.55 -4.23
CA ILE A 75 -0.17 9.14 -4.75
C ILE A 75 -0.19 9.21 -6.28
N ARG A 76 -0.65 8.15 -6.95
CA ARG A 76 -0.80 8.13 -8.43
C ARG A 76 -1.81 9.15 -8.92
N ALA A 77 -2.96 9.26 -8.25
CA ALA A 77 -4.00 10.24 -8.58
C ALA A 77 -3.47 11.68 -8.43
N ASN A 78 -2.76 11.97 -7.34
CA ASN A 78 -2.13 13.26 -7.13
C ASN A 78 -1.09 13.58 -8.21
N SER A 79 -0.25 12.60 -8.57
CA SER A 79 0.74 12.75 -9.65
C SER A 79 0.08 13.11 -10.99
N ALA A 80 -1.00 12.41 -11.36
CA ALA A 80 -1.76 12.69 -12.57
C ALA A 80 -2.43 14.07 -12.55
N ALA A 81 -3.02 14.47 -11.42
CA ALA A 81 -3.64 15.78 -11.26
C ALA A 81 -2.62 16.93 -11.36
N TYR A 82 -1.42 16.74 -10.78
CA TYR A 82 -0.32 17.70 -10.89
C TYR A 82 0.15 17.87 -12.34
N GLN A 83 0.25 16.77 -13.10
CA GLN A 83 0.62 16.81 -14.51
C GLN A 83 -0.43 17.56 -15.34
N ALA A 84 -1.71 17.23 -15.17
CA ALA A 84 -2.82 17.86 -15.90
C ALA A 84 -2.93 19.37 -15.65
N SER A 85 -2.85 19.79 -14.38
CA SER A 85 -2.89 21.22 -14.00
C SER A 85 -1.76 22.02 -14.66
N GLN A 86 -0.59 21.42 -14.85
CA GLN A 86 0.52 22.08 -15.51
C GLN A 86 0.38 22.10 -17.03
N ASP A 87 -0.11 21.03 -17.66
CA ASP A 87 -0.37 21.00 -19.10
C ASP A 87 -1.39 22.09 -19.47
N ASP A 88 -2.42 22.28 -18.64
CA ASP A 88 -3.38 23.38 -18.76
C ASP A 88 -2.71 24.76 -18.62
N HIS A 89 -1.81 24.92 -17.65
CA HIS A 89 -1.06 26.18 -17.47
C HIS A 89 -0.16 26.49 -18.68
N LEU A 90 0.54 25.50 -19.23
CA LEU A 90 1.39 25.67 -20.42
C LEU A 90 0.55 25.98 -21.67
N ALA A 91 -0.62 25.37 -21.81
CA ALA A 91 -1.55 25.69 -22.89
C ALA A 91 -2.08 27.14 -22.79
N GLN A 92 -2.35 27.64 -21.58
CA GLN A 92 -2.70 29.03 -21.35
C GLN A 92 -1.56 30.00 -21.70
N LEU A 93 -0.32 29.67 -21.35
CA LEU A 93 0.83 30.50 -21.71
C LEU A 93 1.03 30.57 -23.24
N ASN A 94 0.85 29.46 -23.95
CA ASN A 94 0.94 29.43 -25.41
C ASN A 94 -0.18 30.24 -26.10
N THR A 95 -1.36 30.32 -25.49
CA THR A 95 -2.48 31.12 -26.03
C THR A 95 -2.34 32.62 -25.76
N LEU A 96 -1.53 33.03 -24.78
CA LEU A 96 -1.20 34.43 -24.49
C LEU A 96 -0.01 34.97 -25.31
N ASN A 97 0.76 34.10 -25.97
CA ASN A 97 1.95 34.45 -26.76
C ASN A 97 1.66 34.62 -28.27
N ILE A 98 0.42 34.97 -28.62
CA ILE A 98 -0.01 35.39 -29.96
C ILE A 98 -0.34 36.89 -29.90
#